data_AF-A0A969Y1P2-F1
#
_entry.id   AF-A0A969Y1P2-F1
#
_cell.length_a   1.000
_cell.length_b   1.000
_cell.length_c   1.000
_cell.angle_alpha   90.00
_cell.angle_beta   90.00
_cell.angle_gamma   90.00
#
_symmetry.space_group_name_H-M   'P 1'
#
loop_
_entity.id
_entity.type
_entity.pdbx_description
1 polymer ?
#
loop_
_entity_poly.entity_id
_entity_poly.type
_entity_poly.pdbx_seq_one_letter_code
_entity_poly.pdbx_strand_id
1 'polypeptide(L)'
;MTTIPTTDLEALRRRADALEAANAHLRRKAGDALIEYAALRRRVEDLRGRLPAADVGPTLDGGRYLTVHQVASRLGLTGEEAAGLLEGVATRTDAHGQTVIREDRFEQLVLDRAAGRTARRFL
;
A
#
# COMPACT_ATOMS: atom_id res chain seq x y z
N MET A 1 52.71 -11.22 -35.16
CA MET A 1 51.51 -12.07 -35.30
C MET A 1 51.13 -12.52 -33.91
N THR A 2 50.03 -12.00 -33.36
CA THR A 2 49.59 -12.34 -32.00
C THR A 2 48.59 -13.49 -32.13
N THR A 3 49.04 -14.71 -31.90
CA THR A 3 48.16 -15.88 -31.80
C THR A 3 47.40 -15.76 -30.48
N ILE A 4 46.11 -15.41 -30.54
CA ILE A 4 45.22 -15.62 -29.40
C ILE A 4 45.22 -17.13 -29.17
N PRO A 5 45.68 -17.63 -28.01
CA PRO A 5 45.73 -19.06 -27.77
C PRO A 5 44.30 -19.61 -27.85
N THR A 6 44.09 -20.67 -28.63
CA THR A 6 42.79 -21.33 -28.84
C THR A 6 42.05 -21.66 -27.54
N THR A 7 42.79 -21.84 -26.45
CA THR A 7 42.28 -22.01 -25.08
C THR A 7 41.49 -20.80 -24.55
N ASP A 8 41.89 -19.58 -24.88
CA ASP A 8 41.18 -18.35 -24.47
C ASP A 8 39.84 -18.20 -25.20
N LEU A 9 39.77 -18.66 -26.46
CA LEU A 9 38.55 -18.65 -27.27
C LEU A 9 37.50 -19.63 -26.74
N GLU A 10 37.91 -20.85 -26.35
CA GLU A 10 37.02 -21.80 -25.71
C GLU A 10 36.52 -21.33 -24.35
N ALA A 11 37.41 -20.71 -23.55
CA ALA A 11 37.04 -20.16 -22.25
C ALA A 11 36.03 -19.01 -22.40
N LEU A 12 36.22 -18.12 -23.38
CA LEU A 12 35.27 -17.06 -23.70
C LEU A 12 33.90 -17.62 -24.11
N ARG A 13 33.90 -18.68 -24.93
CA ARG A 13 32.67 -19.30 -25.42
C ARG A 13 31.85 -19.93 -24.31
N ARG A 14 32.48 -20.71 -23.44
CA ARG A 14 31.80 -21.29 -22.26
C ARG A 14 31.23 -20.21 -21.33
N ARG A 15 31.93 -19.07 -21.21
CA ARG A 15 31.48 -17.94 -20.41
C ARG A 15 30.28 -17.23 -21.05
N ALA A 16 30.26 -17.10 -22.38
CA ALA A 16 29.12 -16.59 -23.12
C ALA A 16 27.88 -17.49 -22.96
N ASP A 17 28.05 -18.82 -23.11
CA ASP A 17 26.96 -19.79 -22.95
C ASP A 17 26.38 -19.76 -21.53
N ALA A 18 27.24 -19.62 -20.51
CA ALA A 18 26.80 -19.47 -19.11
C ALA A 18 26.02 -18.16 -18.87
N LEU A 19 26.44 -17.06 -19.49
CA LEU A 19 25.72 -15.78 -19.43
C LEU A 19 24.37 -15.87 -20.14
N GLU A 20 24.29 -16.56 -21.28
CA GLU A 20 23.04 -16.77 -22.02
C GLU A 20 22.05 -17.60 -21.20
N ALA A 21 22.52 -18.69 -20.57
CA ALA A 21 21.71 -19.51 -19.68
C ALA A 21 21.20 -18.71 -18.46
N ALA A 22 22.06 -17.87 -17.85
CA ALA A 22 21.67 -16.99 -16.76
C ALA A 22 20.63 -15.95 -17.21
N ASN A 23 20.79 -15.37 -18.40
CA ASN A 23 19.83 -14.42 -18.97
C ASN A 23 18.47 -15.07 -19.23
N ALA A 24 18.46 -16.30 -19.79
CA ALA A 24 17.23 -17.07 -20.00
C ALA A 24 16.51 -17.42 -18.69
N HIS A 25 17.26 -17.69 -17.61
CA HIS A 25 16.69 -17.90 -16.29
C HIS A 25 16.08 -16.61 -15.72
N LEU A 26 16.77 -15.47 -15.84
CA LEU A 26 16.26 -14.16 -15.40
C LEU A 26 15.00 -13.74 -16.16
N ARG A 27 14.96 -13.96 -17.48
CA ARG A 27 13.77 -13.69 -18.31
C ARG A 27 12.56 -14.52 -17.88
N ARG A 28 12.77 -15.80 -17.54
CA ARG A 28 11.71 -16.66 -17.00
C ARG A 28 11.19 -16.15 -15.66
N LYS A 29 12.08 -15.87 -14.70
CA LYS A 29 11.70 -15.28 -13.41
C LYS A 29 10.98 -13.95 -13.56
N ALA A 30 11.41 -13.09 -14.48
CA ALA A 30 10.73 -11.84 -14.78
C ALA A 30 9.33 -12.07 -15.38
N GLY A 31 9.19 -13.07 -16.26
CA GLY A 31 7.90 -13.49 -16.79
C GLY A 31 6.95 -14.01 -15.70
N ASP A 32 7.45 -14.87 -14.82
CA ASP A 32 6.67 -15.41 -13.69
C ASP A 32 6.22 -14.28 -12.74
N ALA A 33 7.12 -13.34 -12.42
CA ALA A 33 6.80 -12.16 -11.61
C ALA A 33 5.74 -11.26 -12.27
N LEU A 34 5.76 -11.11 -13.61
CA LEU A 34 4.73 -10.36 -14.34
C LEU A 34 3.37 -11.07 -14.30
N ILE A 35 3.35 -12.40 -14.35
CA ILE A 35 2.13 -13.20 -14.21
C ILE A 35 1.56 -13.05 -12.79
N GLU A 36 2.41 -13.14 -11.76
CA GLU A 36 2.01 -12.93 -10.36
C GLU A 36 1.48 -11.51 -10.13
N TYR A 37 2.15 -10.50 -10.71
CA TYR A 37 1.68 -9.11 -10.65
C TYR A 37 0.32 -8.95 -11.33
N ALA A 38 0.10 -9.54 -12.51
CA ALA A 38 -1.19 -9.50 -13.19
C ALA A 38 -2.29 -10.21 -12.40
N ALA A 39 -1.97 -11.35 -11.77
CA ALA A 39 -2.90 -12.07 -10.90
C ALA A 39 -3.22 -11.27 -9.63
N LEU A 40 -2.24 -10.62 -9.02
CA LEU A 40 -2.42 -9.74 -7.88
C LEU A 40 -3.28 -8.52 -8.25
N ARG A 41 -3.02 -7.89 -9.39
CA ARG A 41 -3.83 -6.77 -9.89
C ARG A 41 -5.29 -7.18 -10.09
N ARG A 42 -5.55 -8.34 -10.71
CA ARG A 42 -6.92 -8.87 -10.85
C ARG A 42 -7.58 -9.12 -9.51
N ARG A 43 -6.86 -9.68 -8.53
CA ARG A 43 -7.38 -9.87 -7.17
C ARG A 43 -7.70 -8.54 -6.48
N VAL A 44 -6.86 -7.52 -6.66
CA VAL A 44 -7.11 -6.18 -6.13
C VAL A 44 -8.35 -5.57 -6.80
N GLU A 45 -8.52 -5.71 -8.12
CA GLU A 45 -9.70 -5.23 -8.84
C GLU A 45 -10.99 -5.97 -8.42
N ASP A 46 -10.94 -7.29 -8.25
CA ASP A 46 -12.07 -8.10 -7.75
C ASP A 46 -12.43 -7.71 -6.30
N LEU A 47 -11.43 -7.52 -5.44
CA LEU A 47 -11.65 -6.99 -4.08
C LEU A 47 -12.22 -5.57 -4.10
N ARG A 48 -11.78 -4.70 -5.02
CA ARG A 48 -12.34 -3.36 -5.21
C ARG A 48 -13.81 -3.41 -5.65
N GLY A 49 -14.19 -4.35 -6.50
CA GLY A 49 -15.57 -4.56 -6.93
C GLY A 49 -16.47 -5.18 -5.85
N ARG A 50 -15.87 -5.90 -4.90
CA ARG A 50 -16.57 -6.53 -3.76
C ARG A 50 -16.58 -5.68 -2.49
N LEU A 51 -15.68 -4.70 -2.39
CA LEU A 51 -15.72 -3.68 -1.36
C LEU A 51 -16.99 -2.84 -1.61
N PRO A 52 -17.95 -2.81 -0.66
CA PRO A 52 -19.04 -1.84 -0.74
C PRO A 52 -18.40 -0.46 -0.88
N ALA A 53 -18.89 0.33 -1.84
CA ALA A 53 -18.37 1.65 -2.18
C ALA A 53 -17.93 2.39 -0.91
N ALA A 54 -16.61 2.47 -0.70
CA ALA A 54 -15.99 3.03 0.50
C ALA A 54 -16.17 4.56 0.62
N ASP A 55 -17.14 5.13 -0.10
CA ASP A 55 -17.57 6.52 0.00
C ASP A 55 -18.79 6.69 0.92
N VAL A 56 -19.43 5.60 1.34
CA VAL A 56 -20.41 5.64 2.42
C VAL A 56 -19.71 5.14 3.67
N GLY A 57 -19.21 6.09 4.46
CA GLY A 57 -18.74 5.82 5.81
C GLY A 57 -19.72 4.93 6.59
N PRO A 58 -19.25 3.98 7.42
CA PRO A 58 -20.15 3.07 8.13
C PRO A 58 -21.21 3.89 8.88
N THR A 59 -22.49 3.60 8.63
CA THR A 59 -23.58 4.26 9.36
C THR A 59 -23.81 3.47 10.63
N LEU A 60 -23.29 3.95 11.76
CA LEU A 60 -23.52 3.34 13.07
C LEU A 60 -24.47 4.24 13.88
N ASP A 61 -25.55 3.69 14.41
CA ASP A 61 -26.52 4.45 15.24
C ASP A 61 -27.06 5.72 14.56
N GLY A 62 -27.19 5.74 13.21
CA GLY A 62 -27.67 6.89 12.44
C GLY A 62 -26.66 8.03 12.22
N GLY A 63 -25.40 7.86 12.64
CA GLY A 63 -24.31 8.80 12.35
C GLY A 63 -23.40 8.31 11.22
N ARG A 64 -22.74 9.23 10.50
CA ARG A 64 -21.69 8.89 9.53
C ARG A 64 -20.35 8.77 10.23
N TYR A 65 -19.58 7.73 9.88
CA TYR A 65 -18.27 7.47 10.44
C TYR A 65 -17.24 7.32 9.33
N LEU A 66 -15.98 7.61 9.63
CA LEU A 66 -14.86 7.49 8.73
C LEU A 66 -13.89 6.46 9.29
N THR A 67 -13.43 5.55 8.44
CA THR A 67 -12.33 4.63 8.74
C THR A 67 -10.99 5.38 8.74
N VAL A 68 -9.97 4.78 9.36
CA VAL A 68 -8.57 5.26 9.29
C VAL A 68 -8.15 5.57 7.84
N HIS A 69 -8.53 4.71 6.89
CA HIS A 69 -8.20 4.88 5.48
C HIS A 69 -8.87 6.11 4.84
N GLN A 70 -10.14 6.37 5.18
CA GLN A 70 -10.85 7.55 4.71
C GLN A 70 -10.28 8.84 5.32
N VAL A 71 -9.90 8.80 6.59
CA VAL A 71 -9.20 9.90 7.28
C VAL A 71 -7.86 10.20 6.60
N ALA A 72 -7.06 9.16 6.35
CA ALA A 72 -5.78 9.27 5.65
C ALA A 72 -5.94 9.92 4.27
N SER A 73 -6.93 9.45 3.50
CA SER A 73 -7.21 9.97 2.16
C SER A 73 -7.66 11.43 2.16
N ARG A 74 -8.50 11.84 3.13
CA ARG A 74 -8.98 13.23 3.23
C ARG A 74 -7.90 14.22 3.66
N LEU A 75 -6.95 13.77 4.48
CA LEU A 75 -5.86 14.61 4.99
C LEU A 75 -4.58 14.52 4.15
N GLY A 76 -4.52 13.63 3.15
CA GLY A 76 -3.30 13.36 2.40
C GLY A 76 -2.19 12.75 3.25
N LEU A 77 -2.56 11.97 4.27
CA LEU A 77 -1.65 11.32 5.21
C LEU A 77 -1.45 9.85 4.87
N THR A 78 -0.38 9.27 5.42
CA THR A 78 -0.21 7.82 5.45
C THR A 78 -1.21 7.18 6.42
N GLY A 79 -1.47 5.88 6.24
CA GLY A 79 -2.37 5.14 7.14
C GLY A 79 -1.88 5.10 8.60
N GLU A 80 -0.56 5.10 8.80
CA GLU A 80 0.06 5.12 10.13
C GLU A 80 -0.10 6.49 10.81
N GLU A 81 0.12 7.59 10.07
CA GLU A 81 -0.13 8.95 10.58
C GLU A 81 -1.61 9.17 10.92
N ALA A 82 -2.52 8.65 10.08
CA ALA A 82 -3.95 8.72 10.35
C ALA A 82 -4.35 7.87 11.57
N ALA A 83 -3.75 6.69 11.74
CA ALA A 83 -3.97 5.86 12.93
C ALA A 83 -3.48 6.57 14.20
N GLY A 84 -2.27 7.13 14.17
CA GLY A 84 -1.70 7.89 15.29
C GLY A 84 -2.50 9.15 15.63
N LEU A 85 -3.11 9.82 14.65
CA LEU A 85 -4.05 10.92 14.90
C LEU A 85 -5.32 10.45 15.63
N LEU A 86 -5.72 9.20 15.43
CA LEU A 86 -6.93 8.62 15.99
C LEU A 86 -6.72 7.96 17.35
N GLU A 87 -5.49 7.61 17.73
CA GLU A 87 -5.15 7.00 19.03
C GLU A 87 -5.50 7.88 20.24
N GLY A 88 -5.61 9.20 20.06
CA GLY A 88 -5.99 10.16 21.12
C GLY A 88 -7.41 10.73 21.00
N VAL A 89 -8.22 10.20 20.10
CA VAL A 89 -9.55 10.74 19.77
C VAL A 89 -10.61 9.70 20.10
N ALA A 90 -11.81 10.16 20.47
CA ALA A 90 -12.95 9.27 20.70
C ALA A 90 -13.30 8.52 19.40
N THR A 91 -12.79 7.30 19.27
CA THR A 91 -13.02 6.38 18.17
C THR A 91 -13.89 5.21 18.64
N ARG A 92 -14.46 4.49 17.68
CA ARG A 92 -15.21 3.26 17.92
C ARG A 92 -14.65 2.17 17.02
N THR A 93 -14.96 0.93 17.37
CA THR A 93 -14.71 -0.21 16.49
C THR A 93 -16.02 -0.53 15.76
N ASP A 94 -15.98 -0.62 14.44
CA ASP A 94 -17.15 -1.05 13.67
C ASP A 94 -17.40 -2.56 13.76
N ALA A 95 -18.45 -3.05 13.10
CA ALA A 95 -18.81 -4.47 13.08
C ALA A 95 -17.75 -5.38 12.42
N HIS A 96 -16.77 -4.79 11.72
CA HIS A 96 -15.68 -5.49 11.04
C HIS A 96 -14.35 -5.39 11.80
N GLY A 97 -14.34 -4.84 13.02
CA GLY A 97 -13.13 -4.68 13.80
C GLY A 97 -12.27 -3.47 13.40
N GLN A 98 -12.79 -2.57 12.55
CA GLN A 98 -12.04 -1.39 12.09
C GLN A 98 -12.23 -0.21 13.03
N THR A 99 -11.15 0.54 13.28
CA THR A 99 -11.22 1.81 13.99
C THR A 99 -11.90 2.86 13.11
N VAL A 100 -12.95 3.46 13.65
CA VAL A 100 -13.76 4.48 12.98
C VAL A 100 -13.94 5.71 13.88
N ILE A 101 -13.96 6.89 13.28
CA ILE A 101 -14.27 8.17 13.92
C ILE A 101 -15.57 8.71 13.36
N ARG A 102 -16.41 9.36 14.17
CA ARG A 102 -17.60 10.03 13.65
C ARG A 102 -17.20 11.22 12.76
N GLU A 103 -17.90 11.42 11.65
CA GLU A 103 -17.53 12.44 10.63
C GLU A 103 -17.54 13.87 11.19
N ASP A 104 -18.53 14.23 12.02
CA ASP A 104 -18.61 15.51 12.74
C ASP A 104 -17.40 15.76 13.67
N ARG A 105 -16.91 14.71 14.35
CA ARG A 105 -15.72 14.76 15.20
C ARG A 105 -14.45 14.90 14.40
N PHE A 106 -14.38 14.25 13.25
CA PHE A 106 -13.28 14.44 12.32
C PHE A 106 -13.23 15.88 11.80
N GLU A 107 -14.36 16.46 11.38
CA GLU A 107 -14.44 17.86 10.95
C GLU A 107 -13.96 18.82 12.05
N GLN A 108 -14.41 18.60 13.29
CA GLN A 108 -13.95 19.40 14.43
C GLN A 108 -12.44 19.27 14.65
N LEU A 109 -11.87 18.07 14.52
CA LEU A 109 -10.44 17.83 14.64
C LEU A 109 -9.63 18.54 13.54
N VAL A 110 -10.15 18.56 12.32
CA VAL A 110 -9.56 19.32 11.20
C VAL A 110 -9.57 20.82 11.52
N LEU A 111 -10.68 21.34 12.02
CA LEU A 111 -10.81 22.76 12.39
C LEU A 111 -9.88 23.14 13.55
N ASP A 112 -9.77 22.31 14.58
CA ASP A 112 -8.87 22.55 15.71
C ASP A 112 -7.40 22.50 15.29
N ARG A 113 -7.04 21.59 14.39
CA ARG A 113 -5.69 21.52 13.79
C ARG A 113 -5.40 22.75 12.94
N ALA A 114 -6.33 23.18 12.09
CA ALA A 114 -6.18 24.39 11.27
C ALA A 114 -6.07 25.65 12.13
N ALA A 115 -6.74 25.69 13.28
CA ALA A 115 -6.65 26.78 14.25
C ALA A 115 -5.40 26.74 15.14
N GLY A 116 -4.48 25.78 14.95
CA GLY A 116 -3.30 25.61 15.79
C GLY A 116 -3.60 25.16 17.22
N ARG A 117 -4.84 24.73 17.50
CA ARG A 117 -5.29 24.20 18.79
C ARG A 117 -5.07 22.70 18.81
N THR A 118 -3.84 22.25 18.60
CA THR A 118 -3.49 20.87 18.93
C THR A 118 -3.68 20.75 20.43
N ALA A 119 -4.71 20.02 20.84
CA ALA A 119 -5.03 19.77 22.24
C ALA A 119 -3.79 19.20 22.93
N ARG A 120 -3.05 20.09 23.60
CA ARG A 120 -2.25 19.70 24.75
C ARG A 120 -3.23 19.03 25.70
N ARG A 121 -2.99 17.73 25.94
CA ARG A 121 -3.23 17.07 27.23
C ARG A 121 -4.68 16.63 27.48
N PHE A 122 -4.94 15.36 27.17
CA PHE A 122 -5.75 14.51 28.06
C PHE A 122 -4.79 13.49 28.68
N LEU A 123 -4.10 13.95 29.73
CA LEU A 123 -3.60 13.09 30.80
C LEU A 123 -4.76 12.84 31.76
#